data_AF-A0A1G3RCZ8-F1
#
_entry.id   AF-A0A1G3RCZ8-F1
#
_cell.length_a   1.000
_cell.length_b   1.000
_cell.length_c   1.000
_cell.angle_alpha   90.00
_cell.angle_beta   90.00
_cell.angle_gamma   90.00
#
_symmetry.space_group_name_H-M   'P 1'
#
loop_
_entity.id
_entity.type
_entity.pdbx_description
1 polymer ?
#
loop_
_entity_poly.entity_id
_entity_poly.type
_entity_poly.pdbx_seq_one_letter_code
_entity_poly.pdbx_strand_id
1 'polypeptide(L)'
;MLRGTLAVVLILCLGAAPVFAQQEDYQMGKLQGEVDARGQAVWILSGLFLGPIGLILPWVINPRVPGANLIGKSAEWVAGYMDGYRHEAKPKNFLYSLVGFAVWGAAAVALAVGLSNAANSSANACGESCGSSCGDVFDNWATDACSSSSCSPQLSLR
;
A
#
# COMPACT_ATOMS: atom_id res chain seq x y z
N MET A 1 52.22 -25.02 -38.00
CA MET A 1 50.83 -24.56 -37.85
C MET A 1 50.12 -25.19 -36.64
N LEU A 2 50.31 -26.50 -36.36
CA LEU A 2 49.65 -27.22 -35.25
C LEU A 2 49.94 -26.69 -33.82
N ARG A 3 51.11 -26.07 -33.58
CA ARG A 3 51.50 -25.52 -32.27
C ARG A 3 50.81 -24.20 -31.92
N GLY A 4 50.49 -23.38 -32.92
CA GLY A 4 49.83 -22.08 -32.70
C GLY A 4 48.35 -22.22 -32.39
N THR A 5 47.67 -23.17 -33.03
CA THR A 5 46.25 -23.45 -32.78
C THR A 5 46.02 -24.06 -31.39
N LEU A 6 46.90 -24.95 -30.93
CA LEU A 6 46.84 -25.50 -29.58
C LEU A 6 46.97 -24.43 -28.49
N ALA A 7 47.87 -23.47 -28.67
CA ALA A 7 48.06 -22.36 -27.72
C ALA A 7 46.82 -21.44 -27.65
N VAL A 8 46.21 -21.12 -28.79
CA VAL A 8 45.01 -20.28 -28.85
C VAL A 8 43.81 -20.97 -28.18
N VAL A 9 43.62 -22.27 -28.40
CA VAL A 9 42.56 -23.06 -27.74
C VAL A 9 42.76 -23.10 -26.23
N LEU A 10 44.01 -23.28 -25.76
CA LEU A 10 44.33 -23.30 -24.33
C LEU A 10 44.04 -21.95 -23.65
N ILE A 11 44.40 -20.83 -24.29
CA ILE A 11 44.12 -19.48 -23.80
C ILE A 11 42.61 -19.20 -23.74
N LEU A 12 41.85 -19.65 -24.75
CA LEU A 12 40.39 -19.51 -24.77
C LEU A 12 39.72 -20.32 -23.65
N CYS A 13 40.19 -21.54 -23.40
CA CYS A 13 39.67 -22.41 -22.34
C CYS A 13 40.00 -21.87 -20.93
N LEU A 14 41.18 -21.29 -20.72
CA LEU A 14 41.58 -20.68 -19.45
C LEU A 14 40.79 -19.39 -19.15
N GLY A 15 40.39 -18.64 -20.17
CA GLY A 15 39.58 -17.41 -20.01
C GLY A 15 38.11 -17.66 -19.66
N ALA A 16 37.56 -18.84 -19.97
CA ALA A 16 36.15 -19.16 -19.73
C ALA A 16 35.86 -19.70 -18.31
N ALA A 17 36.85 -20.28 -17.63
CA ALA A 17 36.70 -20.86 -16.30
C ALA A 17 36.14 -19.89 -15.22
N PRO A 18 36.60 -18.62 -15.10
CA PRO A 18 36.08 -17.73 -14.07
C PRO A 18 34.61 -17.34 -14.31
N VAL A 19 34.15 -17.29 -15.58
CA VAL A 19 32.78 -16.87 -15.93
C VAL A 19 31.73 -17.85 -15.39
N PHE A 20 32.01 -19.16 -15.45
CA PHE A 20 31.09 -20.17 -14.93
C PHE A 20 31.00 -20.16 -13.40
N ALA A 21 32.12 -19.93 -12.71
CA ALA A 21 32.13 -19.82 -11.25
C ALA A 21 31.40 -18.55 -10.75
N GLN A 22 31.55 -17.43 -11.46
CA GLN A 22 30.84 -16.17 -11.17
C GLN A 22 29.32 -16.30 -11.33
N GLN A 23 28.87 -17.06 -12.33
CA GLN A 23 27.45 -17.31 -12.56
C GLN A 23 26.82 -18.11 -11.40
N GLU A 24 27.51 -19.14 -10.93
CA GLU A 24 27.02 -19.99 -9.83
C GLU A 24 26.87 -19.19 -8.52
N ASP A 25 27.90 -18.40 -8.17
CA ASP A 25 27.88 -17.53 -6.99
C ASP A 25 26.71 -16.54 -7.04
N TYR A 26 26.44 -15.95 -8.20
CA TYR A 26 25.30 -15.05 -8.39
C TYR A 26 23.97 -15.75 -8.14
N GLN A 27 23.76 -16.94 -8.72
CA GLN A 27 22.50 -17.67 -8.57
C GLN A 27 22.28 -18.10 -7.11
N MET A 28 23.33 -18.55 -6.42
CA MET A 28 23.28 -18.90 -5.00
C MET A 28 22.98 -17.69 -4.13
N GLY A 29 23.59 -16.53 -4.43
CA GLY A 29 23.27 -15.26 -3.77
C GLY A 29 21.80 -14.89 -3.95
N LYS A 30 21.30 -14.96 -5.18
CA LYS A 30 19.91 -14.63 -5.53
C LYS A 30 18.90 -15.46 -4.77
N LEU A 31 19.05 -16.79 -4.78
CA LEU A 31 18.17 -17.71 -4.05
C LEU A 31 18.16 -17.41 -2.55
N GLN A 32 19.32 -17.17 -1.96
CA GLN A 32 19.40 -16.82 -0.53
C GLN A 32 18.72 -15.47 -0.25
N GLY A 33 18.91 -14.49 -1.13
CA GLY A 33 18.27 -13.17 -1.04
C GLY A 33 16.75 -13.25 -1.07
N GLU A 34 16.19 -14.08 -1.95
CA GLU A 34 14.75 -14.34 -2.04
C GLU A 34 14.19 -14.95 -0.76
N VAL A 35 14.86 -15.96 -0.20
CA VAL A 35 14.45 -16.63 1.05
C VAL A 35 14.52 -15.66 2.24
N ASP A 36 15.55 -14.82 2.29
CA ASP A 36 15.75 -13.86 3.38
C ASP A 36 14.86 -12.61 3.26
N ALA A 37 14.24 -12.39 2.09
CA ALA A 37 13.45 -11.21 1.82
C ALA A 37 12.28 -11.07 2.81
N ARG A 38 12.28 -9.96 3.55
CA ARG A 38 11.18 -9.61 4.46
C ARG A 38 10.60 -8.27 4.04
N GLY A 39 9.28 -8.17 4.12
CA GLY A 39 8.63 -6.88 3.98
C GLY A 39 8.89 -6.02 5.23
N GLN A 40 8.75 -4.71 5.08
CA GLN A 40 8.89 -3.75 6.18
C GLN A 40 7.52 -3.21 6.56
N ALA A 41 7.11 -3.40 7.81
CA ALA A 41 5.80 -2.94 8.30
C ALA A 41 5.58 -1.41 8.20
N VAL A 42 6.67 -0.63 8.07
CA VAL A 42 6.61 0.82 7.83
C VAL A 42 5.78 1.17 6.59
N TRP A 43 5.69 0.27 5.61
CA TRP A 43 4.89 0.47 4.40
C TRP A 43 3.38 0.52 4.65
N ILE A 44 2.89 0.01 5.77
CA ILE A 44 1.49 0.19 6.21
C ILE A 44 1.16 1.69 6.31
N LEU A 45 2.09 2.49 6.83
CA LEU A 45 1.89 3.93 6.99
C LEU A 45 1.71 4.62 5.63
N SER A 46 2.37 4.12 4.57
CA SER A 46 2.25 4.71 3.24
C SER A 46 0.83 4.59 2.70
N GLY A 47 0.21 3.41 2.79
CA GLY A 47 -1.17 3.21 2.36
C GLY A 47 -2.18 3.90 3.28
N LEU A 48 -1.88 3.99 4.58
CA LEU A 48 -2.76 4.64 5.55
C LEU A 48 -2.84 6.17 5.35
N PHE A 49 -1.72 6.85 5.13
CA PHE A 49 -1.69 8.31 5.08
C PHE A 49 -1.77 8.90 3.67
N LEU A 50 -1.28 8.19 2.65
CA LEU A 50 -1.31 8.66 1.27
C LEU A 50 -2.45 8.03 0.45
N GLY A 51 -3.22 7.12 1.05
CA GLY A 51 -4.31 6.42 0.39
C GLY A 51 -3.84 5.67 -0.87
N PRO A 52 -4.50 5.83 -2.03
CA PRO A 52 -4.17 5.08 -3.23
C PRO A 52 -2.77 5.42 -3.78
N ILE A 53 -2.28 6.65 -3.58
CA ILE A 53 -0.93 7.06 -4.00
C ILE A 53 0.13 6.28 -3.22
N GLY A 54 -0.15 5.97 -1.95
CA GLY A 54 0.74 5.20 -1.07
C GLY A 54 1.08 3.81 -1.60
N LEU A 55 0.21 3.21 -2.43
CA LEU A 55 0.41 1.88 -3.01
C LEU A 55 1.55 1.82 -4.05
N ILE A 56 1.92 2.96 -4.63
CA ILE A 56 2.94 3.04 -5.68
C ILE A 56 4.35 3.07 -5.07
N LEU A 57 4.52 3.65 -3.87
CA LEU A 57 5.83 3.89 -3.27
C LEU A 57 6.70 2.64 -3.08
N PRO A 58 6.17 1.47 -2.66
CA PRO A 58 6.93 0.22 -2.57
C PRO A 58 7.60 -0.24 -3.87
N TRP A 59 7.09 0.19 -5.03
CA TRP A 59 7.62 -0.21 -6.33
C TRP A 59 8.80 0.67 -6.77
N VAL A 60 8.79 1.93 -6.35
CA VAL A 60 9.77 2.95 -6.71
C VAL A 60 10.96 2.94 -5.75
N ILE A 61 10.71 2.72 -4.45
CA ILE A 61 11.74 2.78 -3.42
C ILE A 61 12.33 1.38 -3.18
N ASN A 62 13.66 1.29 -3.28
CA ASN A 62 14.34 0.02 -3.06
C ASN A 62 14.27 -0.40 -1.58
N PRO A 63 13.95 -1.68 -1.28
CA PRO A 63 13.95 -2.19 0.08
C PRO A 63 15.37 -2.20 0.66
N ARG A 64 15.47 -1.98 1.99
CA ARG A 64 16.75 -2.03 2.71
C ARG A 64 17.17 -3.49 2.90
N VAL A 65 18.36 -3.82 2.42
CA VAL A 65 18.96 -5.15 2.53
C VAL A 65 19.80 -5.25 3.81
N PRO A 66 19.73 -6.35 4.59
CA PRO A 66 20.51 -6.52 5.81
C PRO A 66 22.01 -6.68 5.49
N GLY A 67 22.81 -5.70 5.92
CA GLY A 67 24.25 -5.68 5.66
C GLY A 67 25.06 -6.80 6.34
N ALA A 68 24.53 -7.41 7.40
CA ALA A 68 25.19 -8.50 8.12
C ALA A 68 25.45 -9.73 7.23
N ASN A 69 24.57 -9.97 6.24
CA ASN A 69 24.67 -11.13 5.36
C ASN A 69 25.64 -10.91 4.19
N LEU A 70 26.18 -9.70 4.03
CA LEU A 70 27.03 -9.31 2.90
C LEU A 70 28.53 -9.41 3.23
N ILE A 71 28.90 -9.55 4.51
CA ILE A 71 30.29 -9.53 4.96
C ILE A 71 30.96 -10.87 4.62
N GLY A 72 32.12 -10.81 3.96
CA GLY A 72 32.93 -12.00 3.64
C GLY A 72 32.44 -12.83 2.45
N LYS A 73 31.49 -12.32 1.66
CA LYS A 73 30.98 -12.97 0.44
C LYS A 73 31.63 -12.38 -0.82
N SER A 74 31.64 -13.15 -1.92
CA SER A 74 32.10 -12.67 -3.23
C SER A 74 31.20 -11.53 -3.74
N ALA A 75 31.76 -10.67 -4.60
CA ALA A 75 31.01 -9.53 -5.14
C ALA A 75 29.79 -10.00 -5.96
N GLU A 76 29.95 -11.11 -6.68
CA GLU A 76 28.92 -11.76 -7.49
C GLU A 76 27.78 -12.31 -6.61
N TRP A 77 28.12 -12.98 -5.51
CA TRP A 77 27.13 -13.45 -4.54
C TRP A 77 26.36 -12.28 -3.93
N VAL A 78 27.05 -11.20 -3.54
CA VAL A 78 26.41 -9.99 -2.97
C VAL A 78 25.48 -9.33 -3.98
N ALA A 79 25.89 -9.26 -5.25
CA ALA A 79 25.05 -8.74 -6.32
C ALA A 79 23.78 -9.57 -6.51
N GLY A 80 23.92 -10.90 -6.60
CA GLY A 80 22.79 -11.83 -6.68
C GLY A 80 21.86 -11.70 -5.48
N TYR A 81 22.41 -11.67 -4.26
CA TYR A 81 21.65 -11.52 -3.02
C TYR A 81 20.83 -10.24 -2.99
N MET A 82 21.44 -9.10 -3.34
CA MET A 82 20.75 -7.82 -3.41
C MET A 82 19.60 -7.85 -4.43
N ASP A 83 19.80 -8.50 -5.58
CA ASP A 83 18.80 -8.60 -6.63
C ASP A 83 17.60 -9.46 -6.19
N GLY A 84 17.87 -10.68 -5.69
CA GLY A 84 16.84 -11.58 -5.16
C GLY A 84 16.05 -10.99 -4.00
N TYR A 85 16.75 -10.35 -3.05
CA TYR A 85 16.09 -9.70 -1.91
C TYR A 85 15.15 -8.58 -2.36
N ARG A 86 15.61 -7.73 -3.30
CA ARG A 86 14.80 -6.61 -3.79
C ARG A 86 13.60 -7.08 -4.59
N HIS A 87 13.77 -8.10 -5.42
CA HIS A 87 12.69 -8.71 -6.19
C HIS A 87 11.57 -9.19 -5.27
N GLU A 88 11.92 -9.93 -4.22
CA GLU A 88 10.96 -10.59 -3.34
C GLU A 88 10.40 -9.67 -2.22
N ALA A 89 11.15 -8.64 -1.79
CA ALA A 89 10.67 -7.73 -0.75
C ALA A 89 9.66 -6.67 -1.27
N LYS A 90 9.71 -6.30 -2.56
CA LYS A 90 8.76 -5.36 -3.17
C LYS A 90 7.28 -5.77 -3.04
N PRO A 91 6.87 -6.98 -3.45
CA PRO A 91 5.46 -7.40 -3.31
C PRO A 91 5.03 -7.47 -1.84
N LYS A 92 5.93 -7.84 -0.91
CA LYS A 92 5.65 -7.85 0.53
C LYS A 92 5.38 -6.43 1.07
N ASN A 93 6.18 -5.46 0.64
CA ASN A 93 5.98 -4.04 0.98
C ASN A 93 4.68 -3.47 0.38
N PHE A 94 4.33 -3.90 -0.84
CA PHE A 94 3.05 -3.57 -1.47
C PHE A 94 1.88 -4.11 -0.65
N LEU A 95 1.93 -5.38 -0.21
CA LEU A 95 0.89 -5.97 0.64
C LEU A 95 0.71 -5.19 1.96
N TYR A 96 1.81 -4.76 2.60
CA TYR A 96 1.71 -3.90 3.77
C TYR A 96 1.04 -2.56 3.47
N SER A 97 1.37 -1.94 2.34
CA SER A 97 0.70 -0.70 1.91
C SER A 97 -0.78 -0.94 1.62
N LEU A 98 -1.14 -2.09 1.05
CA LEU A 98 -2.52 -2.48 0.80
C LEU A 98 -3.33 -2.61 2.11
N VAL A 99 -2.73 -3.17 3.16
CA VAL A 99 -3.34 -3.21 4.50
C VAL A 99 -3.60 -1.79 5.02
N GLY A 100 -2.62 -0.88 4.90
CA GLY A 100 -2.80 0.51 5.30
C GLY A 100 -3.92 1.22 4.52
N PHE A 101 -3.97 1.01 3.21
CA PHE A 101 -5.01 1.55 2.35
C PHE A 101 -6.41 1.01 2.70
N ALA A 102 -6.52 -0.28 3.02
CA ALA A 102 -7.78 -0.86 3.46
C ALA A 102 -8.30 -0.21 4.74
N VAL A 103 -7.41 0.07 5.71
CA VAL A 103 -7.77 0.79 6.95
C VAL A 103 -8.20 2.22 6.64
N TRP A 104 -7.48 2.92 5.77
CA TRP A 104 -7.86 4.27 5.33
C TRP A 104 -9.26 4.29 4.69
N GLY A 105 -9.53 3.36 3.78
CA GLY A 105 -10.83 3.23 3.12
C GLY A 105 -11.97 2.90 4.10
N ALA A 106 -11.72 1.98 5.03
CA ALA A 106 -12.70 1.62 6.06
C ALA A 106 -13.03 2.82 6.97
N ALA A 107 -12.03 3.61 7.37
CA ALA A 107 -12.23 4.82 8.16
C ALA A 107 -13.04 5.88 7.40
N ALA A 108 -12.76 6.08 6.11
CA ALA A 108 -13.50 7.01 5.26
C ALA A 108 -14.98 6.62 5.13
N VAL A 109 -15.27 5.34 4.92
CA VAL A 109 -16.65 4.82 4.85
C VAL A 109 -17.36 4.98 6.19
N ALA A 110 -16.71 4.65 7.30
CA ALA A 110 -17.29 4.80 8.63
C ALA A 110 -17.65 6.27 8.94
N LEU A 111 -16.78 7.22 8.58
CA LEU A 111 -17.05 8.64 8.70
C LEU A 111 -18.22 9.09 7.81
N ALA A 112 -18.28 8.63 6.56
CA ALA A 112 -19.37 8.99 5.66
C ALA A 112 -20.73 8.46 6.15
N VAL A 113 -20.79 7.21 6.63
CA VAL A 113 -22.01 6.62 7.21
C VAL A 113 -22.39 7.31 8.51
N GLY A 114 -21.41 7.62 9.37
CA GLY A 114 -21.65 8.37 10.61
C GLY A 114 -22.26 9.75 10.37
N LEU A 115 -21.71 10.52 9.41
CA LEU A 115 -22.28 11.80 9.00
C LEU A 115 -23.69 11.64 8.42
N SER A 116 -23.90 10.61 7.60
CA SER A 116 -25.21 10.35 6.98
C SER A 116 -26.26 9.99 8.03
N ASN A 117 -25.91 9.16 9.00
CA ASN A 117 -26.78 8.79 10.11
C ASN A 117 -27.09 9.99 11.01
N ALA A 118 -26.10 10.83 11.33
CA ALA A 118 -26.33 12.06 12.10
C ALA A 118 -27.25 13.05 11.34
N ALA A 119 -27.07 13.22 10.03
CA ALA A 119 -27.95 14.03 9.20
C ALA A 119 -29.39 13.47 9.15
N ASN A 120 -29.55 12.15 9.02
CA ASN A 120 -30.85 11.48 9.02
C ASN A 120 -31.55 11.55 10.39
N SER A 121 -30.80 11.45 11.49
CA SER A 121 -31.34 11.68 12.84
C SER A 121 -31.83 13.11 13.03
N SER A 122 -31.14 14.09 12.42
CA SER A 122 -31.56 15.49 12.42
C SER A 122 -32.86 15.69 11.63
N ALA A 123 -32.98 15.04 10.46
CA ALA A 123 -34.19 15.12 9.63
C ALA A 123 -35.41 14.46 10.28
N ASN A 124 -35.25 13.30 10.92
CA ASN A 124 -36.35 12.58 11.57
C ASN A 124 -36.87 13.31 12.82
N ALA A 125 -35.99 13.94 13.61
CA ALA A 125 -36.39 14.77 14.75
C ALA A 125 -37.24 15.99 14.33
N CYS A 126 -36.95 16.58 13.17
CA CYS A 126 -37.78 17.63 12.57
C CYS A 126 -39.14 17.10 12.07
N GLY A 127 -39.22 15.84 11.66
CA GLY A 127 -40.47 15.19 11.24
C GLY A 127 -41.44 14.95 12.40
N GLU A 128 -40.94 14.44 13.53
CA GLU A 128 -41.78 14.13 14.71
C GLU A 128 -42.28 15.38 15.44
N SER A 129 -41.50 16.47 15.45
CA SER A 129 -41.91 17.75 16.05
C SER A 129 -42.99 18.48 15.23
N CYS A 130 -42.98 18.35 13.91
CA CYS A 130 -44.07 18.85 13.05
C CYS A 130 -45.34 17.98 13.15
N GLY A 131 -45.19 16.65 13.32
CA GLY A 131 -46.32 15.73 13.43
C GLY A 131 -47.10 15.84 14.75
N SER A 132 -46.40 16.08 15.86
CA SER A 132 -47.03 16.19 17.20
C SER A 132 -47.66 17.55 17.48
N SER A 133 -47.23 18.63 16.81
CA SER A 133 -47.85 19.96 16.99
C SER A 133 -49.05 20.21 16.06
N CYS A 134 -49.21 19.41 14.99
CA CYS A 134 -50.36 19.49 14.08
C CYS A 134 -51.52 18.55 14.47
N GLY A 135 -51.31 17.60 15.39
CA GLY A 135 -52.33 16.65 15.85
C GLY A 135 -53.43 17.28 16.71
N ASP A 136 -53.17 18.44 17.32
CA ASP A 136 -54.04 18.98 18.37
C ASP A 136 -54.75 20.30 17.98
N VAL A 137 -54.52 20.83 16.78
CA VAL A 137 -55.01 22.20 16.42
C VAL A 137 -55.94 22.26 15.20
N PHE A 138 -56.13 21.18 14.41
CA PHE A 138 -56.94 21.29 13.20
C PHE A 138 -58.06 20.25 13.06
N ASP A 139 -59.02 20.37 13.97
CA ASP A 139 -60.42 20.03 13.69
C ASP A 139 -61.12 21.05 12.76
N ASN A 140 -60.52 22.20 12.41
CA ASN A 140 -61.14 23.12 11.45
C ASN A 140 -60.14 24.15 10.90
N TRP A 141 -59.73 24.00 9.62
CA TRP A 141 -59.45 25.12 8.69
C TRP A 141 -58.03 25.73 8.47
N ALA A 142 -56.94 24.98 8.27
CA ALA A 142 -55.70 25.52 7.69
C ALA A 142 -54.69 24.44 7.25
N THR A 143 -54.87 23.92 6.04
CA THR A 143 -53.85 23.10 5.37
C THR A 143 -52.68 23.90 4.78
N ASP A 144 -52.63 25.23 4.96
CA ASP A 144 -51.67 26.07 4.22
C ASP A 144 -50.60 26.78 5.08
N ALA A 145 -50.61 26.62 6.41
CA ALA A 145 -49.71 27.37 7.30
C ALA A 145 -48.39 26.66 7.68
N CYS A 146 -48.16 25.41 7.31
CA CYS A 146 -46.87 24.75 7.53
C CYS A 146 -45.86 25.03 6.39
N SER A 147 -45.95 26.20 5.77
CA SER A 147 -44.89 26.71 4.91
C SER A 147 -44.05 27.73 5.69
N SER A 148 -42.74 27.49 5.72
CA SER A 148 -41.70 28.52 5.63
C SER A 148 -41.12 29.26 6.87
N SER A 149 -40.67 28.58 7.94
CA SER A 149 -39.62 29.27 8.77
C SER A 149 -38.64 28.46 9.62
N SER A 150 -38.95 27.26 10.13
CA SER A 150 -38.12 26.73 11.24
C SER A 150 -37.05 25.69 10.88
N CYS A 151 -36.99 25.19 9.65
CA CYS A 151 -36.00 24.19 9.24
C CYS A 151 -34.87 24.80 8.41
N SER A 152 -34.15 25.77 8.96
CA SER A 152 -32.82 26.11 8.45
C SER A 152 -31.79 25.25 9.18
N PRO A 153 -30.98 24.42 8.48
CA PRO A 153 -29.85 23.75 9.12
C PRO A 153 -28.90 24.85 9.60
N GLN A 154 -28.76 25.01 10.92
CA GLN A 154 -27.71 25.82 11.53
C GLN A 154 -26.36 25.14 11.22
N LEU A 155 -25.81 25.48 10.06
CA LEU A 155 -24.45 25.18 9.66
C LEU A 155 -23.50 26.00 10.55
N SER A 156 -23.26 25.52 11.77
CA SER A 156 -22.27 26.11 12.68
C SER A 156 -20.87 25.80 12.15
N LEU A 157 -20.35 26.70 11.30
CA LEU A 157 -18.93 26.78 10.98
C LEU A 157 -18.14 27.07 12.28
N ARG A 158 -17.41 26.07 12.77
CA ARG A 158 -16.24 26.23 13.64
C ARG A 158 -15.10 25.38 13.13
#